data_AF-A0A0P9CXI9-F1
#
_entry.id   AF-A0A0P9CXI9-F1
#
_cell.length_a   1.000
_cell.length_b   1.000
_cell.length_c   1.000
_cell.angle_alpha   90.00
_cell.angle_beta   90.00
_cell.angle_gamma   90.00
#
_symmetry.space_group_name_H-M   'P 1'
#
loop_
_entity.id
_entity.type
_entity.pdbx_description
1 polymer ?
#
loop_
_entity_poly.entity_id
_entity_poly.type
_entity_poly.pdbx_seq_one_letter_code
_entity_poly.pdbx_strand_id
1 'polypeptide(L)'
;MQIQSIWIENEVTGDVLGHPHDPKDTNSDIIVTLIDGSRWVATFFSYTNITSLTTKNSTTGECLNGRYFWASDMVLVDEITRERIEQVIMHLLTAQAFEKIFVRCTTDADEPDKAGRLSDSA
;
A
#
# COMPACT_ATOMS: atom_id res chain seq x y z
N MET A 1 -9.88 -13.16 11.33
CA MET A 1 -9.60 -12.99 9.89
C MET A 1 -8.56 -14.02 9.48
N GLN A 2 -8.75 -14.71 8.36
CA GLN A 2 -7.81 -15.73 7.85
C GLN A 2 -7.38 -15.36 6.43
N ILE A 3 -6.07 -15.42 6.18
CA ILE A 3 -5.44 -15.07 4.90
C ILE A 3 -5.65 -16.21 3.91
N GLN A 4 -6.10 -15.88 2.69
CA GLN A 4 -6.09 -16.78 1.54
C GLN A 4 -4.82 -16.61 0.72
N SER A 5 -4.44 -15.36 0.41
CA SER A 5 -3.24 -15.05 -0.37
C SER A 5 -2.72 -13.64 -0.08
N ILE A 6 -1.43 -13.45 -0.35
CA ILE A 6 -0.75 -12.15 -0.29
C ILE A 6 -0.05 -11.93 -1.63
N TRP A 7 -0.45 -10.88 -2.33
CA TRP A 7 0.18 -10.40 -3.54
C TRP A 7 1.08 -9.20 -3.20
N ILE A 8 2.29 -9.20 -3.74
CA ILE A 8 3.34 -8.19 -3.50
C ILE A 8 3.80 -7.70 -4.86
N GLU A 9 3.62 -6.41 -5.14
CA GLU A 9 3.96 -5.81 -6.43
C GLU A 9 5.42 -6.07 -6.84
N ASN A 10 6.37 -5.86 -5.92
CA ASN A 10 7.81 -5.95 -6.22
C ASN A 10 8.26 -7.36 -6.63
N GLU A 11 7.56 -8.41 -6.19
CA GLU A 11 7.83 -9.77 -6.62
C GLU A 11 7.42 -9.99 -8.08
N VAL A 12 6.47 -9.21 -8.60
CA VAL A 12 6.02 -9.28 -10.00
C VAL A 12 6.83 -8.35 -10.89
N THR A 13 7.07 -7.11 -10.45
CA THR A 13 7.75 -6.09 -11.26
C THR A 13 9.26 -6.29 -11.33
N GLY A 14 9.89 -6.76 -10.24
CA GLY A 14 11.33 -7.08 -10.21
C GLY A 14 11.71 -8.14 -11.24
N ASP A 15 10.86 -9.15 -11.41
CA ASP A 15 11.03 -10.21 -12.40
C ASP A 15 10.88 -9.71 -13.85
N VAL A 16 10.00 -8.72 -14.08
CA VAL A 16 9.69 -8.20 -15.42
C VAL A 16 10.71 -7.16 -15.88
N LEU A 17 11.18 -6.28 -14.98
CA LEU A 17 12.05 -5.16 -15.32
C LEU A 17 13.55 -5.47 -15.14
N GLY A 18 13.89 -6.60 -14.48
CA GLY A 18 15.28 -7.01 -14.28
C GLY A 18 16.10 -6.03 -13.43
N HIS A 19 15.42 -5.19 -12.64
CA HIS A 19 16.03 -4.26 -11.71
C HIS A 19 15.94 -4.83 -10.30
N PRO A 20 17.07 -5.23 -9.68
CA PRO A 20 17.06 -5.66 -8.29
C PRO A 20 16.59 -4.48 -7.44
N HIS A 21 15.46 -4.63 -6.76
CA HIS A 21 15.04 -3.70 -5.73
C HIS A 21 15.85 -3.98 -4.47
N ASP A 22 16.44 -2.94 -3.86
CA ASP A 22 16.98 -3.06 -2.50
C ASP A 22 15.80 -3.12 -1.53
N PRO A 23 15.55 -4.24 -0.83
CA PRO A 23 14.44 -4.36 0.11
C PRO A 23 14.47 -3.26 1.19
N LYS A 24 15.64 -2.68 1.46
CA LYS A 24 15.80 -1.61 2.44
C LYS A 24 15.54 -0.23 1.89
N ASP A 25 15.52 -0.01 0.58
CA ASP A 25 15.25 1.27 -0.07
C ASP A 25 14.26 1.07 -1.24
N THR A 26 13.05 0.65 -0.90
CA THR A 26 11.97 0.48 -1.85
C THR A 26 10.60 0.65 -1.19
N ASN A 27 9.57 0.70 -2.02
CA ASN A 27 8.18 0.61 -1.63
C ASN A 27 7.49 -0.49 -2.44
N SER A 28 6.35 -0.98 -1.97
CA SER A 28 5.57 -1.97 -2.70
C SER A 28 4.10 -1.96 -2.27
N ASP A 29 3.20 -2.09 -3.24
CA ASP A 29 1.79 -2.34 -2.97
C ASP A 29 1.56 -3.80 -2.54
N ILE A 30 0.85 -3.95 -1.42
CA ILE A 30 0.51 -5.25 -0.83
C ILE A 30 -1.00 -5.44 -0.89
N ILE A 31 -1.46 -6.53 -1.51
CA ILE A 31 -2.87 -6.90 -1.52
C ILE A 31 -3.04 -8.21 -0.76
N VAL A 32 -3.85 -8.17 0.30
CA VAL A 32 -4.24 -9.34 1.08
C VAL A 32 -5.65 -9.75 0.68
N THR A 33 -5.80 -11.00 0.24
CA THR A 33 -7.12 -11.61 0.04
C THR A 33 -7.41 -12.53 1.23
N LEU A 34 -8.55 -12.34 1.86
CA LEU A 34 -9.01 -13.18 2.96
C LEU A 34 -9.90 -14.33 2.45
N ILE A 35 -10.10 -15.36 3.28
CA ILE A 35 -10.92 -16.53 2.92
C ILE A 35 -12.38 -16.16 2.60
N ASP A 36 -12.90 -15.07 3.17
CA ASP A 36 -14.23 -14.56 2.84
C ASP A 36 -14.32 -13.85 1.47
N GLY A 37 -13.21 -13.78 0.75
CA GLY A 37 -13.09 -13.13 -0.55
C GLY A 37 -12.85 -11.62 -0.48
N SER A 38 -12.86 -11.01 0.71
CA SER A 38 -12.53 -9.60 0.85
C SER A 38 -11.07 -9.34 0.51
N ARG A 39 -10.83 -8.21 -0.17
CA ARG A 39 -9.49 -7.76 -0.58
C ARG A 39 -9.15 -6.47 0.12
N TRP A 40 -7.91 -6.35 0.53
CA TRP A 40 -7.40 -5.25 1.33
C TRP A 40 -6.03 -4.82 0.82
N VAL A 41 -5.78 -3.52 0.77
CA VAL A 41 -4.55 -2.93 0.21
C VAL A 41 -3.87 -2.02 1.22
N ALA A 42 -2.54 -2.01 1.18
CA ALA A 42 -1.68 -1.00 1.80
C ALA A 42 -0.39 -0.88 0.99
N THR A 43 0.20 0.32 0.95
CA THR A 43 1.49 0.55 0.32
C THR A 43 2.58 0.59 1.39
N PHE A 44 3.49 -0.38 1.35
CA PHE A 44 4.58 -0.47 2.30
C PHE A 44 5.77 0.33 1.79
N PHE A 45 6.39 1.13 2.66
CA PHE A 45 7.61 1.87 2.38
C PHE A 45 8.67 1.50 3.40
N SER A 46 9.89 1.24 2.94
CA SER A 46 11.00 1.11 3.88
C SER A 46 11.39 2.47 4.47
N TYR A 47 11.95 2.49 5.68
CA TYR A 47 12.43 3.73 6.29
C TYR A 47 13.52 4.43 5.46
N THR A 48 14.42 3.66 4.85
CA THR A 48 15.44 4.24 3.95
C THR A 48 14.78 4.85 2.73
N ASN A 49 13.70 4.24 2.20
CA ASN A 49 13.00 4.78 1.04
C ASN A 49 12.38 6.15 1.31
N ILE A 50 11.80 6.36 2.49
CA ILE A 50 11.33 7.69 2.89
C ILE A 50 12.50 8.70 2.93
N THR A 51 13.68 8.28 3.40
CA THR A 51 14.86 9.14 3.44
C THR A 51 15.34 9.49 2.03
N SER A 52 15.42 8.51 1.15
CA SER A 52 15.82 8.68 -0.25
C SER A 52 14.84 9.56 -1.02
N LEU A 53 13.53 9.33 -0.85
CA LEU A 53 12.47 10.12 -1.49
C LEU A 53 12.44 11.56 -0.99
N THR A 54 12.53 11.79 0.33
CA THR A 54 12.54 13.16 0.87
C THR A 54 13.80 13.93 0.49
N THR A 55 14.95 13.26 0.41
CA THR A 55 16.21 13.85 -0.10
C THR A 55 16.06 14.22 -1.57
N LYS A 56 15.56 13.30 -2.41
CA LYS A 56 15.25 13.58 -3.82
C LYS A 56 14.31 14.80 -3.92
N ASN A 57 13.19 14.78 -3.21
CA ASN A 57 12.19 15.84 -3.23
C ASN A 57 12.76 17.21 -2.80
N SER A 58 13.74 17.23 -1.89
CA SER A 58 14.44 18.47 -1.50
C SER A 58 15.25 19.08 -2.65
N THR A 59 15.74 18.24 -3.58
CA THR A 59 16.53 18.66 -4.74
C THR A 59 15.69 18.94 -5.98
N THR A 60 14.56 18.25 -6.15
CA THR A 60 13.66 18.39 -7.31
C THR A 60 12.55 19.43 -7.08
N GLY A 61 12.30 19.82 -5.84
CA GLY A 61 11.22 20.74 -5.46
C GLY A 61 9.86 20.07 -5.20
N GLU A 62 9.77 18.75 -5.40
CA GLU A 62 8.57 17.95 -5.08
C GLU A 62 8.22 18.05 -3.59
N CYS A 63 6.93 17.82 -3.26
CA CYS A 63 6.41 17.85 -1.90
C CYS A 63 6.89 19.07 -1.06
N LEU A 64 6.71 20.27 -1.63
CA LEU A 64 7.18 21.54 -1.06
C LEU A 64 8.67 21.50 -0.74
N ASN A 65 9.52 21.14 -1.70
CA ASN A 65 10.97 20.96 -1.51
C ASN A 65 11.30 19.95 -0.39
N GLY A 66 10.60 18.83 -0.35
CA GLY A 66 10.81 17.76 0.63
C GLY A 66 10.37 18.10 2.05
N ARG A 67 9.57 19.16 2.27
CA ARG A 67 9.06 19.52 3.60
C ARG A 67 8.00 18.55 4.13
N TYR A 68 7.37 17.82 3.23
CA TYR A 68 6.51 16.70 3.58
C TYR A 68 6.72 15.55 2.60
N PHE A 69 6.18 14.39 2.94
CA PHE A 69 5.98 13.28 2.04
C PHE A 69 4.63 12.67 2.36
N TRP A 70 3.91 12.21 1.34
CA TRP A 70 2.59 11.63 1.50
C TRP A 70 2.33 10.60 0.41
N ALA A 71 1.70 9.50 0.80
CA ALA A 71 1.09 8.50 -0.07
C ALA A 71 -0.17 7.98 0.64
N SER A 72 -1.17 7.55 -0.13
CA SER A 72 -2.32 6.84 0.41
C SER A 72 -1.89 5.51 1.02
N ASP A 73 -2.62 5.07 2.05
CA ASP A 73 -2.54 3.71 2.62
C ASP A 73 -1.13 3.28 3.04
N MET A 74 -0.33 4.25 3.48
CA MET A 74 1.09 4.08 3.78
C MET A 74 1.32 3.30 5.09
N VAL A 75 2.20 2.30 5.01
CA VAL A 75 2.76 1.60 6.17
C VAL A 75 4.28 1.67 6.09
N LEU A 76 4.94 2.13 7.17
CA LEU A 76 6.39 2.17 7.23
C LEU A 76 6.95 0.91 7.88
N VAL A 77 7.95 0.31 7.25
CA VAL A 77 8.64 -0.90 7.74
C VAL A 77 10.16 -0.78 7.58
N ASP A 78 10.91 -1.67 8.21
CA ASP A 78 12.37 -1.67 8.13
C ASP A 78 12.89 -2.25 6.80
N GLU A 79 12.20 -3.23 6.22
CA GLU A 79 12.54 -3.81 4.92
C GLU A 79 11.30 -4.38 4.20
N ILE A 80 11.33 -4.39 2.88
CA ILE A 80 10.28 -4.90 1.99
C ILE A 80 10.68 -6.30 1.51
N THR A 81 10.55 -7.27 2.42
CA THR A 81 10.67 -8.70 2.11
C THR A 81 9.35 -9.41 2.41
N ARG A 82 9.10 -10.54 1.75
CA ARG A 82 7.91 -11.36 2.00
C ARG A 82 7.77 -11.73 3.47
N GLU A 83 8.87 -12.19 4.08
CA GLU A 83 8.87 -12.59 5.48
C GLU A 83 8.48 -11.43 6.40
N ARG A 84 9.00 -10.22 6.13
CA ARG A 84 8.68 -9.04 6.94
C ARG A 84 7.23 -8.62 6.78
N ILE A 85 6.73 -8.60 5.54
CA ILE A 85 5.34 -8.26 5.22
C ILE A 85 4.39 -9.23 5.92
N GLU A 86 4.66 -10.54 5.84
CA GLU A 86 3.87 -11.57 6.51
C GLU A 86 3.88 -11.40 8.03
N GLN A 87 5.04 -11.12 8.64
CA GLN A 87 5.13 -10.84 10.08
C GLN A 87 4.27 -9.64 10.51
N VAL A 88 4.32 -8.53 9.75
CA VAL A 88 3.52 -7.33 10.03
C VAL A 88 2.04 -7.63 9.90
N ILE A 89 1.61 -8.29 8.83
CA ILE A 89 0.20 -8.67 8.63
C ILE A 89 -0.27 -9.57 9.77
N MET A 90 0.48 -10.61 10.13
CA MET A 90 0.12 -11.52 11.22
C MET A 90 0.04 -10.82 12.57
N HIS A 91 0.94 -9.87 12.83
CA HIS A 91 0.87 -9.02 14.02
C HIS A 91 -0.42 -8.19 14.04
N LEU A 92 -0.75 -7.51 12.94
CA LEU A 92 -1.95 -6.67 12.83
C LEU A 92 -3.25 -7.48 12.97
N LEU A 93 -3.30 -8.70 12.43
CA LEU A 93 -4.43 -9.61 12.58
C LEU A 93 -4.59 -10.05 14.04
N THR A 94 -3.48 -10.40 14.71
CA THR A 94 -3.48 -10.81 16.12
C THR A 94 -3.89 -9.64 17.03
N ALA A 95 -3.43 -8.43 16.72
CA ALA A 95 -3.74 -7.21 17.46
C ALA A 95 -5.13 -6.60 17.12
N GLN A 96 -5.91 -7.23 16.22
CA GLN A 96 -7.19 -6.71 15.73
C GLN A 96 -7.10 -5.27 15.19
N ALA A 97 -5.96 -4.92 14.58
CA ALA A 97 -5.66 -3.61 14.03
C ALA A 97 -5.65 -3.62 12.48
N PHE A 98 -5.77 -4.78 11.85
CA PHE A 98 -5.67 -4.95 10.40
C PHE A 98 -6.59 -4.02 9.61
N GLU A 99 -7.89 -4.01 9.91
CA GLU A 99 -8.89 -3.18 9.21
C GLU A 99 -8.73 -1.66 9.41
N LYS A 100 -7.89 -1.24 10.37
CA LYS A 100 -7.57 0.18 10.60
C LYS A 100 -6.40 0.66 9.77
N ILE A 101 -5.53 -0.27 9.37
CA ILE A 101 -4.27 0.03 8.69
C ILE A 101 -4.38 -0.28 7.20
N PHE A 102 -5.02 -1.39 6.85
CA PHE A 102 -5.32 -1.74 5.46
C PHE A 102 -6.65 -1.15 5.03
N VAL A 103 -6.71 -0.68 3.79
CA VAL A 103 -7.94 -0.18 3.18
C VAL A 103 -8.62 -1.30 2.42
N ARG A 104 -9.92 -1.46 2.61
CA ARG A 104 -10.71 -2.45 1.88
C ARG A 104 -10.82 -2.03 0.41
N CYS A 105 -10.48 -2.92 -0.51
CA CYS A 105 -10.75 -2.71 -1.92
C CYS A 105 -12.27 -2.76 -2.13
N THR A 106 -12.89 -1.62 -2.42
CA THR A 106 -14.28 -1.57 -2.88
C THR A 106 -14.34 -1.94 -4.34
N THR A 107 -15.28 -2.79 -4.73
CA THR A 107 -15.67 -2.91 -6.13
C THR A 107 -16.66 -1.78 -6.45
N ASP A 108 -16.84 -1.41 -7.72
CA ASP A 108 -17.87 -0.44 -8.12
C ASP A 108 -19.29 -0.88 -7.68
N ALA A 109 -19.49 -2.14 -7.32
CA ALA A 109 -20.74 -2.68 -6.77
C ALA A 109 -20.98 -2.30 -5.28
N ASP A 110 -19.97 -1.74 -4.60
CA ASP A 110 -20.03 -1.36 -3.18
C ASP A 110 -20.34 0.14 -2.97
N GLU A 111 -20.43 0.95 -4.03
CA GLU A 111 -20.93 2.34 -3.93
C GLU A 111 -22.47 2.36 -3.99
N PRO A 112 -23.18 2.77 -2.93
CA PRO A 112 -24.60 3.05 -3.02
C PRO A 112 -24.81 4.31 -3.88
N ASP A 113 -25.20 4.08 -5.13
CA ASP A 113 -25.99 4.97 -5.97
C ASP A 113 -25.41 6.37 -6.26
N LYS A 114 -24.54 6.46 -7.28
CA LYS A 114 -24.26 7.72 -8.01
C LYS A 114 -25.30 8.06 -9.09
N ALA A 115 -26.41 7.32 -9.22
CA ALA A 115 -27.41 7.59 -10.28
C ALA A 115 -28.32 8.81 -10.00
N GLY A 116 -28.23 9.43 -8.82
CA GLY A 116 -29.11 10.54 -8.43
C GLY A 116 -28.66 11.97 -8.76
N ARG A 117 -27.53 12.21 -9.43
CA ARG A 117 -26.99 13.59 -9.64
C ARG A 117 -27.13 14.18 -11.05
N LEU A 118 -27.89 13.54 -11.94
CA LEU A 118 -28.17 14.07 -13.28
C LEU A 118 -29.67 14.30 -13.50
N SER A 119 -30.29 15.10 -12.63
CA SER A 119 -31.58 15.72 -12.94
C SER A 119 -31.79 16.97 -12.09
N ASP A 120 -31.04 18.03 -12.37
CA ASP A 120 -31.43 19.40 -11.98
C ASP A 120 -30.56 20.40 -12.77
N SER A 121 -30.79 20.44 -14.07
CA SER A 121 -30.45 21.60 -14.90
C SER A 121 -31.27 21.54 -16.18
N ALA A 122 -32.50 22.03 -16.08
CA ALA A 122 -33.33 22.46 -17.20
C ALA A 122 -33.78 23.90 -16.93
#